data_AF-A0AAV2E5Y4-F1
#
_entry.id   AF-A0AAV2E5Y4-F1
#
_cell.length_a   1.000
_cell.length_b   1.000
_cell.length_c   1.000
_cell.angle_alpha   90.00
_cell.angle_beta   90.00
_cell.angle_gamma   90.00
#
_symmetry.space_group_name_H-M   'P 1'
#
loop_
_entity.id
_entity.type
_entity.pdbx_description
1 polymer ?
#
loop_
_entity_poly.entity_id
_entity_poly.type
_entity_poly.pdbx_seq_one_letter_code
_entity_poly.pdbx_strand_id
1 'polypeptide(L)'
;MAPVAAAPSQTSLAFLLHLYLLLSPAAVITFHKPKVDPTDASILCNGGANASSDTIKLTNAHYGIEVSRVFYADDIPLWSSATGKLSDFTTRYSFSIDPGSGYPSGVAFFLAP
;
A
#
# COMPACT_ATOMS: atom_id res chain seq x y z
N MET A 1 26.93 -51.28 -7.99
CA MET A 1 27.93 -50.19 -7.93
C MET A 1 27.19 -48.89 -8.20
N ALA A 2 26.89 -48.11 -7.16
CA ALA A 2 26.13 -46.86 -7.26
C ALA A 2 27.10 -45.66 -7.25
N PRO A 3 26.85 -44.60 -8.03
CA PRO A 3 27.76 -43.46 -8.09
C PRO A 3 27.63 -42.65 -6.79
N VAL A 4 28.77 -42.34 -6.17
CA VAL A 4 28.87 -41.37 -5.08
C VAL A 4 28.65 -39.98 -5.69
N ALA A 5 27.57 -39.32 -5.29
CA ALA A 5 27.31 -37.94 -5.68
C ALA A 5 28.41 -37.03 -5.10
N ALA A 6 29.15 -36.34 -5.97
CA ALA A 6 30.19 -35.40 -5.58
C ALA A 6 29.56 -34.17 -4.90
N ALA A 7 30.08 -33.80 -3.72
CA ALA A 7 29.66 -32.59 -3.01
C ALA A 7 30.06 -31.32 -3.81
N PRO A 8 29.20 -30.28 -3.86
CA PRO A 8 29.50 -29.06 -4.58
C PRO A 8 30.74 -28.34 -4.00
N SER A 9 31.60 -27.80 -4.86
CA SER A 9 32.78 -27.06 -4.46
C SER A 9 32.42 -25.71 -3.81
N GLN A 10 33.24 -25.22 -2.86
CA GLN A 10 33.01 -23.94 -2.17
C GLN A 10 32.82 -22.75 -3.12
N THR A 11 33.50 -22.75 -4.27
CA THR A 11 33.39 -21.71 -5.30
C THR A 11 32.02 -21.72 -5.98
N SER A 12 31.42 -22.89 -6.18
CA SER A 12 30.05 -23.03 -6.71
C SER A 12 29.03 -22.45 -5.74
N LEU A 13 29.21 -22.69 -4.43
CA LEU A 13 28.32 -22.17 -3.39
C LEU A 13 28.40 -20.63 -3.27
N ALA A 14 29.62 -20.07 -3.32
CA ALA A 14 29.84 -18.63 -3.28
C ALA A 14 29.25 -17.91 -4.51
N PHE A 15 29.38 -18.52 -5.70
CA PHE A 15 28.79 -17.99 -6.93
C PHE A 15 27.25 -18.00 -6.89
N LEU A 16 26.64 -19.08 -6.39
CA LEU A 16 25.20 -19.17 -6.18
C LEU A 16 24.69 -18.12 -5.18
N LEU A 17 25.42 -17.90 -4.08
CA LEU A 17 25.09 -16.86 -3.10
C LEU A 17 25.16 -15.46 -3.71
N HIS A 18 26.17 -15.19 -4.54
CA HIS A 18 26.31 -13.92 -5.24
C HIS A 18 25.19 -13.68 -6.26
N LEU A 19 24.81 -14.71 -7.03
CA LEU A 19 23.68 -14.64 -7.95
C LEU A 19 22.35 -14.42 -7.21
N TYR A 20 22.17 -15.05 -6.04
CA TYR A 20 21.00 -14.85 -5.18
C TYR A 20 20.92 -13.42 -4.65
N LEU A 21 22.05 -12.82 -4.26
CA LEU A 21 22.12 -11.41 -3.82
C LEU A 21 21.85 -10.42 -4.96
N LEU A 22 22.20 -10.75 -6.20
CA LEU A 22 21.87 -9.96 -7.39
C LEU A 22 20.38 -10.02 -7.75
N LEU A 23 19.71 -11.10 -7.36
CA LEU A 23 18.26 -11.27 -7.53
C LEU A 23 17.52 -10.62 -6.36
N SER A 24 17.60 -9.29 -6.24
CA SER A 24 16.75 -8.57 -5.30
C SER A 24 15.29 -8.73 -5.74
N PRO A 25 14.40 -9.32 -4.91
CA PRO A 25 13.00 -9.42 -5.26
C PRO A 25 12.42 -8.00 -5.38
N ALA A 26 11.70 -7.74 -6.47
CA ALA A 26 10.91 -6.53 -6.58
C ALA A 26 9.89 -6.52 -5.43
N ALA A 27 9.93 -5.49 -4.58
CA ALA A 27 8.97 -5.34 -3.49
C ALA A 27 7.59 -5.07 -4.11
N VAL A 28 6.66 -6.01 -3.96
CA VAL A 28 5.27 -5.84 -4.36
C VAL A 28 4.45 -5.62 -3.11
N ILE A 29 3.77 -4.48 -3.05
CA ILE A 29 2.80 -4.17 -1.99
C ILE A 29 1.40 -4.38 -2.57
N THR A 30 0.58 -5.15 -1.88
CA THR A 30 -0.81 -5.37 -2.27
C THR A 30 -1.67 -5.40 -1.02
N PHE A 31 -2.73 -4.62 -1.03
CA PHE A 31 -3.75 -4.65 0.02
C PHE A 31 -5.13 -4.57 -0.62
N HIS A 32 -6.09 -5.18 0.04
CA HIS A 32 -7.49 -5.22 -0.39
C HIS A 32 -8.38 -5.06 0.84
N LYS A 33 -9.19 -4.01 0.86
CA LYS A 33 -10.07 -3.64 1.99
C LYS A 33 -11.53 -3.59 1.51
N PRO A 34 -12.20 -4.76 1.34
CA PRO A 34 -13.58 -4.81 0.88
C PRO A 34 -14.59 -4.37 1.96
N LYS A 35 -14.18 -4.46 3.22
CA LYS A 35 -14.87 -3.91 4.40
C LYS A 35 -13.86 -3.14 5.23
N VAL A 36 -14.31 -2.05 5.84
CA VAL A 36 -13.50 -1.24 6.74
C VAL A 36 -13.72 -1.75 8.15
N ASP A 37 -12.63 -2.13 8.81
CA ASP A 37 -12.60 -2.40 10.24
C ASP A 37 -12.08 -1.13 10.94
N PRO A 38 -12.87 -0.51 11.84
CA PRO A 38 -12.45 0.70 12.55
C PRO A 38 -11.27 0.49 13.49
N THR A 39 -10.90 -0.76 13.78
CA THR A 39 -9.72 -1.13 14.59
C THR A 39 -8.49 -1.42 13.75
N ASP A 40 -8.58 -1.34 12.43
CA ASP A 40 -7.49 -1.61 11.50
C ASP A 40 -6.43 -0.50 11.55
N ALA A 41 -5.31 -0.79 12.23
CA ALA A 41 -4.20 0.14 12.36
C ALA A 41 -3.53 0.52 11.02
N SER A 42 -3.80 -0.20 9.93
CA SER A 42 -3.29 0.15 8.60
C SER A 42 -4.06 1.29 7.91
N ILE A 43 -5.18 1.73 8.50
CA ILE A 43 -6.00 2.84 8.00
C ILE A 43 -5.95 3.98 9.01
N LEU A 44 -5.34 5.10 8.61
CA LEU A 44 -5.20 6.27 9.45
C LEU A 44 -6.13 7.38 8.97
N CYS A 45 -6.95 7.91 9.87
CA CYS A 45 -7.91 8.97 9.60
C CYS A 45 -7.44 10.29 10.22
N ASN A 46 -7.38 11.35 9.41
CA ASN A 46 -7.06 12.72 9.84
C ASN A 46 -8.22 13.69 9.56
N GLY A 47 -8.30 14.74 10.38
CA GLY A 47 -9.40 15.71 10.32
C GLY A 47 -10.72 15.10 10.80
N GLY A 48 -11.81 15.37 10.10
CA GLY A 48 -13.14 14.78 10.38
C GLY A 48 -13.35 13.35 9.86
N ALA A 49 -12.33 12.72 9.27
CA ALA A 49 -12.46 11.37 8.72
C ALA A 49 -12.70 10.34 9.83
N ASN A 50 -13.59 9.39 9.59
CA ASN A 50 -13.90 8.33 10.54
C ASN A 50 -14.15 7.00 9.82
N ALA A 51 -13.38 5.99 10.20
CA ALA A 51 -13.66 4.61 9.84
C ALA A 51 -14.83 4.06 10.67
N SER A 52 -15.81 3.48 10.00
CA SER A 52 -16.95 2.80 10.61
C SER A 52 -17.06 1.40 10.02
N SER A 53 -17.76 0.49 10.71
CA SER A 53 -17.97 -0.88 10.26
C SER A 53 -18.58 -0.88 8.84
N ASP A 54 -17.74 -1.17 7.84
CA ASP A 54 -18.01 -1.20 6.38
C ASP A 54 -17.63 0.03 5.54
N THR A 55 -17.45 1.23 6.11
CA THR A 55 -17.14 2.42 5.30
C THR A 55 -16.29 3.47 6.02
N ILE A 56 -15.50 4.22 5.24
CA ILE A 56 -14.82 5.44 5.71
C ILE A 56 -15.68 6.64 5.34
N LYS A 57 -16.11 7.39 6.35
CA LYS A 57 -16.73 8.70 6.15
C LYS A 57 -15.62 9.73 6.10
N LEU A 58 -15.45 10.35 4.94
CA LEU A 58 -14.50 11.46 4.80
C LEU A 58 -15.07 12.72 5.45
N THR A 59 -16.30 13.11 5.13
CA THR A 59 -16.92 14.32 5.67
C THR A 59 -17.98 13.98 6.71
N ASN A 60 -18.21 14.91 7.64
CA ASN A 60 -19.32 14.86 8.57
C ASN A 60 -20.29 16.00 8.27
N ALA A 61 -21.55 15.68 7.97
CA ALA A 61 -22.59 16.67 7.62
C ALA A 61 -22.92 17.67 8.74
N HIS A 62 -22.55 17.38 10.00
CA HIS A 62 -22.80 18.26 11.13
C HIS A 62 -21.76 19.38 11.30
N TYR A 63 -20.57 19.20 10.72
CA TYR A 63 -19.49 20.18 10.78
C TYR A 63 -19.34 20.81 9.39
N GLY A 64 -19.07 22.12 9.32
CA GLY A 64 -19.16 22.91 8.09
C GLY A 64 -18.17 22.52 6.98
N ILE A 65 -17.29 23.45 6.58
CA ILE A 65 -16.26 23.17 5.58
C ILE A 65 -15.12 22.41 6.27
N GLU A 66 -15.01 21.12 6.02
CA GLU A 66 -13.93 20.28 6.55
C GLU A 66 -13.08 19.70 5.43
N VAL A 67 -11.77 19.64 5.67
CA VAL A 67 -10.84 18.86 4.85
C VAL A 67 -10.35 17.70 5.70
N SER A 68 -10.69 16.50 5.27
CA SER A 68 -10.34 15.26 5.94
C SER A 68 -9.62 14.34 4.98
N ARG A 69 -8.84 13.41 5.54
CA ARG A 69 -8.00 12.50 4.76
C ARG A 69 -7.96 11.14 5.40
N VAL A 70 -7.86 10.12 4.57
CA VAL A 70 -7.54 8.76 4.99
C VAL A 70 -6.30 8.30 4.24
N PHE A 71 -5.38 7.64 4.92
CA PHE A 71 -4.13 7.17 4.35
C PHE A 71 -3.81 5.76 4.84
N TYR A 72 -3.09 5.02 4.00
CA TYR A 72 -2.52 3.73 4.37
C TYR A 72 -1.31 3.98 5.26
N ALA A 73 -1.19 3.23 6.36
CA ALA A 73 -0.20 3.51 7.40
C ALA A 73 1.24 3.19 6.99
N ASP A 74 1.43 2.17 6.14
CA ASP A 74 2.77 1.77 5.75
C ASP A 74 3.27 2.59 4.57
N ASP A 75 4.57 2.89 4.59
CA ASP A 75 5.26 3.55 3.49
C ASP A 75 5.18 2.72 2.20
N ILE A 76 4.81 3.39 1.10
CA ILE A 76 4.76 2.77 -0.22
C ILE A 76 5.98 3.25 -1.01
N PRO A 77 7.00 2.40 -1.25
CA PRO A 77 8.19 2.76 -2.02
C PRO A 77 7.81 2.92 -3.50
N LEU A 78 7.66 4.16 -3.93
CA LEU A 78 7.34 4.51 -5.32
C LEU A 78 8.57 4.49 -6.24
N TRP A 79 9.77 4.48 -5.68
CA TRP A 79 11.02 4.43 -6.44
C TRP A 79 12.20 3.97 -5.57
N SER A 80 13.29 3.57 -6.22
CA SER A 80 14.54 3.18 -5.57
C SER A 80 15.66 4.13 -5.98
N SER A 81 16.29 4.81 -5.01
CA SER A 81 17.45 5.66 -5.27
C SER A 81 18.70 4.88 -5.68
N ALA A 82 18.85 3.64 -5.21
CA ALA A 82 19.98 2.78 -5.56
C ALA A 82 19.95 2.30 -7.03
N THR A 83 18.75 2.13 -7.60
CA THR A 83 18.57 1.58 -8.95
C THR A 83 18.00 2.58 -9.95
N GLY A 84 17.46 3.71 -9.48
CA GLY A 84 16.72 4.68 -10.29
C GLY A 84 15.37 4.16 -10.82
N LYS A 85 14.93 2.97 -10.39
CA LYS A 85 13.71 2.33 -10.88
C LYS A 85 12.48 2.91 -10.18
N LEU A 86 11.45 3.22 -10.98
CA LEU A 86 10.11 3.59 -10.49
C LEU A 86 9.24 2.35 -10.30
N SER A 87 8.30 2.44 -9.36
CA SER A 87 7.27 1.44 -9.12
C SER A 87 6.03 1.75 -9.96
N ASP A 88 5.52 0.74 -10.66
CA ASP A 88 4.20 0.80 -11.27
C ASP A 88 3.15 0.43 -10.21
N PHE A 89 2.00 1.09 -10.23
CA PHE A 89 0.90 0.78 -9.31
C PHE A 89 -0.45 0.83 -10.02
N THR A 90 -1.39 0.06 -9.48
CA THR A 90 -2.80 0.10 -9.87
C THR A 90 -3.62 0.12 -8.59
N THR A 91 -4.55 1.07 -8.50
CA THR A 91 -5.49 1.15 -7.39
C THR A 91 -6.92 1.12 -7.91
N ARG A 92 -7.81 0.50 -7.15
CA ARG A 92 -9.24 0.52 -7.38
C ARG A 92 -9.93 0.80 -6.06
N TYR A 93 -10.78 1.81 -6.06
CA TYR A 93 -11.59 2.17 -4.92
C TYR A 93 -13.01 2.49 -5.39
N SER A 94 -13.96 2.41 -4.47
CA SER A 94 -15.34 2.82 -4.68
C SER A 94 -15.67 3.89 -3.65
N PHE A 95 -16.40 4.91 -4.10
CA PHE A 95 -16.87 5.98 -3.23
C PHE A 95 -18.29 6.38 -3.61
N SER A 96 -19.01 6.95 -2.66
CA SER A 96 -20.33 7.53 -2.86
C SER A 96 -20.34 8.92 -2.25
N ILE A 97 -20.89 9.88 -2.97
CA ILE A 97 -21.12 11.23 -2.46
C ILE A 97 -22.62 11.37 -2.24
N ASP A 98 -23.00 11.66 -1.00
CA ASP A 98 -24.35 12.11 -0.66
C ASP A 98 -24.33 13.65 -0.55
N PRO A 99 -24.90 14.38 -1.52
CA PRO A 99 -24.88 15.84 -1.52
C PRO A 99 -25.80 16.47 -0.48
N GLY A 100 -26.75 15.72 0.10
CA GLY A 100 -27.79 16.28 0.97
C GLY A 100 -28.47 17.50 0.34
N SER A 101 -28.54 18.62 1.08
CA SER A 101 -29.05 19.92 0.59
C SER A 101 -27.95 20.93 0.23
N GLY A 102 -26.67 20.52 0.27
CA GLY A 102 -25.52 21.40 0.07
C GLY A 102 -24.82 21.20 -1.29
N TYR A 103 -23.78 21.99 -1.54
CA TYR A 103 -22.87 21.72 -2.65
C TYR A 103 -21.89 20.62 -2.26
N PRO A 104 -21.84 19.50 -3.00
CA PRO A 104 -20.91 18.42 -2.68
C PRO A 104 -19.47 18.89 -2.84
N SER A 105 -18.66 18.66 -1.80
CA SER A 105 -17.20 18.73 -1.92
C SER A 105 -16.69 17.47 -2.63
N GLY A 106 -15.61 17.60 -3.40
CA GLY A 106 -15.04 16.50 -4.18
C GLY A 106 -14.22 15.53 -3.34
N VAL A 107 -13.90 14.38 -3.95
CA VAL A 107 -12.92 13.42 -3.43
C VAL A 107 -11.74 13.35 -4.38
N ALA A 108 -10.54 13.15 -3.84
CA ALA A 108 -9.33 12.94 -4.62
C ALA A 108 -8.51 11.79 -4.03
N PHE A 109 -7.96 10.96 -4.92
CA PHE A 109 -6.86 10.05 -4.59
C PHE A 109 -5.54 10.80 -4.79
N PHE A 110 -4.60 10.65 -3.86
CA PHE A 110 -3.30 11.31 -3.94
C PHE A 110 -2.19 10.42 -3.34
N LEU A 111 -0.95 10.74 -3.71
CA LEU A 111 0.27 10.22 -3.12
C LEU A 111 1.03 11.40 -2.51
N ALA A 112 1.53 11.27 -1.29
CA ALA A 112 2.26 12.32 -0.58
C ALA A 112 3.39 11.75 0.30
N PRO A 113 4.39 12.57 0.66
CA PRO A 113 5.43 12.22 1.63
C PRO A 113 4.91 12.11 3.07
#